data_AF-A0A914S7N3-F1
#
_entry.id   AF-A0A914S7N3-F1
#
_cell.length_a   1.000
_cell.length_b   1.000
_cell.length_c   1.000
_cell.angle_alpha   90.00
_cell.angle_beta   90.00
_cell.angle_gamma   90.00
#
_symmetry.space_group_name_H-M   'P 1'
#
loop_
_entity.id
_entity.type
_entity.pdbx_description
1 polymer ?
#
loop_
_entity_poly.entity_id
_entity_poly.type
_entity_poly.pdbx_seq_one_letter_code
_entity_poly.pdbx_strand_id
1 'polypeptide(L)'
;MRAIKCVVVGDGEVGKTCSLISYTTNAFPREYIPTVIDNYSANNVRAKWYPEVSHHCPHTPIILVGNKLDLRGDQVTVDKLRERGLAPITTA
;
A
#
# COMPACT_ATOMS: atom_id res chain seq x y z
N MET A 1 9.31 28.88 4.08
CA MET A 1 8.64 27.59 3.86
C MET A 1 9.12 26.61 4.93
N ARG A 2 8.24 25.81 5.53
CA ARG A 2 8.64 24.79 6.51
C ARG A 2 8.82 23.45 5.79
N ALA A 3 9.98 22.82 5.95
CA ALA A 3 10.20 21.47 5.44
C ALA A 3 9.33 20.46 6.20
N ILE A 4 8.69 19.55 5.47
CA ILE A 4 7.91 18.43 6.03
C ILE A 4 8.65 17.14 5.68
N LYS A 5 8.92 16.30 6.68
CA LYS A 5 9.50 14.97 6.49
C LYS A 5 8.37 13.94 6.48
N CYS A 6 8.18 13.26 5.35
CA CYS A 6 7.23 12.17 5.21
C CYS A 6 7.99 10.83 5.07
N VAL A 7 7.48 9.77 5.70
CA VAL A 7 8.03 8.41 5.62
C VAL A 7 6.89 7.46 5.24
N VAL A 8 7.13 6.60 4.26
CA VAL A 8 6.15 5.61 3.79
C VAL A 8 6.59 4.22 4.23
N VAL A 9 5.75 3.55 5.01
CA VAL A 9 5.97 2.17 5.50
C VAL A 9 4.84 1.24 5.02
N GLY A 10 5.09 -0.06 5.05
CA GLY A 10 4.15 -1.08 4.55
C GLY A 10 4.87 -2.28 3.95
N ASP A 11 4.12 -3.31 3.59
CA ASP A 11 4.66 -4.57 3.08
C ASP A 11 5.38 -4.43 1.73
N GLY A 12 6.06 -5.50 1.31
CA GLY A 12 6.60 -5.61 -0.04
C GLY A 12 5.50 -5.41 -1.08
N GLU A 13 5.87 -4.91 -2.27
CA GLU A 13 5.01 -4.90 -3.45
C GLU A 13 3.64 -4.17 -3.35
N VAL A 14 3.31 -3.52 -2.23
CA VAL A 14 2.08 -2.72 -2.06
C VAL A 14 2.13 -1.39 -2.83
N GLY A 15 3.23 -1.09 -3.52
CA GLY A 15 3.35 0.08 -4.40
C GLY A 15 3.85 1.37 -3.73
N LYS A 16 4.54 1.28 -2.59
CA LYS A 16 5.13 2.46 -1.90
C LYS A 16 6.05 3.27 -2.83
N THR A 17 7.03 2.59 -3.45
CA THR A 17 7.99 3.21 -4.37
C THR A 17 7.31 3.76 -5.61
N CYS A 18 6.38 2.99 -6.22
CA CYS A 18 5.64 3.44 -7.40
C CYS A 18 4.78 4.68 -7.10
N SER A 19 4.17 4.77 -5.90
CA SER A 19 3.40 5.94 -5.48
C SER A 19 4.29 7.20 -5.38
N LEU A 20 5.46 7.09 -4.74
CA LEU A 20 6.41 8.21 -4.63
C LEU A 20 6.98 8.64 -5.99
N ILE A 21 7.36 7.68 -6.84
CA ILE A 21 7.87 7.97 -8.19
C ILE A 21 6.77 8.63 -9.03
N SER A 22 5.55 8.07 -9.03
CA SER A 22 4.44 8.63 -9.79
C SER A 22 4.10 10.05 -9.35
N TYR A 23 4.07 10.32 -8.05
CA TYR A 23 3.82 11.65 -7.51
C TYR A 23 4.88 12.68 -7.94
N THR A 24 6.16 12.28 -7.98
CA THR A 24 7.28 13.20 -8.29
C THR A 24 7.55 13.37 -9.77
N THR A 25 7.23 12.36 -10.59
CA THR A 25 7.52 12.35 -12.02
C THR A 25 6.28 12.53 -12.90
N ASN A 26 5.08 12.49 -12.29
CA ASN A 26 3.80 12.44 -13.00
C ASN A 26 3.72 11.28 -14.03
N ALA A 27 4.45 10.18 -13.79
CA ALA A 27 4.50 9.01 -14.65
C ALA A 27 4.62 7.71 -13.83
N PHE A 28 3.93 6.66 -14.29
CA PHE A 28 4.03 5.35 -13.65
C PHE A 28 5.28 4.59 -14.16
N PRO A 29 6.13 4.04 -13.28
CA PRO A 29 7.30 3.27 -13.70
C PRO A 29 6.87 1.97 -14.40
N ARG A 30 7.27 1.81 -15.66
CA ARG A 30 6.93 0.61 -16.47
C ARG A 30 7.81 -0.60 -16.14
N GLU A 31 9.04 -0.34 -15.71
CA GLU A 31 10.00 -1.36 -15.32
C GLU A 31 10.05 -1.41 -13.79
N TYR A 32 9.21 -2.27 -13.23
CA TYR A 32 9.29 -2.66 -11.84
C TYR A 32 9.48 -4.18 -11.82
N ILE A 33 10.59 -4.64 -11.24
CA ILE A 33 10.88 -6.08 -11.05
C ILE A 33 10.66 -6.43 -9.58
N PRO A 34 9.43 -6.77 -9.17
CA PRO A 34 9.17 -7.39 -7.88
C PRO A 34 9.62 -8.86 -7.92
N THR A 35 10.45 -9.28 -6.96
CA THR A 35 11.02 -10.64 -6.92
C THR A 35 10.14 -11.65 -6.17
N VAL A 36 9.07 -11.25 -5.46
CA VAL A 36 8.37 -12.14 -4.51
C VAL A 36 6.87 -11.83 -4.41
N ILE A 37 6.05 -12.56 -5.17
CA ILE A 37 4.57 -12.52 -5.14
C ILE A 37 4.05 -12.29 -3.71
N ASP A 38 3.64 -11.06 -3.40
CA ASP A 38 3.27 -10.72 -2.03
C ASP A 38 1.79 -10.98 -1.74
N ASN A 39 1.54 -11.46 -0.52
CA ASN A 39 0.21 -11.69 0.01
C ASN A 39 -0.35 -10.37 0.51
N TYR A 40 -1.20 -9.73 -0.28
CA TYR A 40 -2.00 -8.59 0.18
C TYR A 40 -2.76 -8.99 1.45
N SER A 41 -2.32 -8.46 2.60
CA SER A 41 -3.01 -8.62 3.87
C SER A 41 -3.10 -7.25 4.54
N ALA A 42 -4.27 -6.63 4.40
CA ALA A 42 -4.61 -5.44 5.18
C ALA A 42 -4.44 -5.67 6.70
N ASN A 43 -4.44 -6.93 7.13
CA ASN A 43 -4.18 -7.36 8.49
C ASN A 43 -2.81 -6.90 9.00
N ASN A 44 -1.77 -6.86 8.16
CA ASN A 44 -0.43 -6.45 8.56
C ASN A 44 -0.36 -4.97 8.98
N VAL A 45 -1.27 -4.12 8.49
CA VAL A 45 -1.36 -2.73 8.94
C VAL A 45 -1.62 -2.69 10.44
N ARG A 46 -2.61 -3.46 10.92
CA ARG A 46 -2.96 -3.51 12.35
C ARG A 46 -1.99 -4.37 13.17
N ALA A 47 -1.52 -5.48 12.60
CA ALA A 47 -0.71 -6.46 13.33
C ALA A 47 0.77 -6.06 13.45
N LYS A 48 1.30 -5.28 12.49
CA LYS A 48 2.73 -4.96 12.40
C LYS A 48 2.98 -3.46 12.31
N TRP A 49 2.50 -2.82 11.24
CA TRP A 49 2.95 -1.47 10.90
C TRP A 49 2.46 -0.39 11.86
N TYR A 50 1.19 -0.45 12.27
CA TYR A 50 0.65 0.50 13.24
C TYR A 50 1.35 0.39 14.61
N PRO A 51 1.49 -0.81 15.22
CA PRO A 51 2.26 -0.96 16.46
C PRO A 51 3.71 -0.48 16.33
N GLU A 52 4.40 -0.83 15.24
CA GLU A 52 5.80 -0.46 15.02
C GLU A 52 5.98 1.07 14.93
N VAL A 53 5.13 1.75 14.16
CA VAL A 53 5.17 3.22 14.03
C VAL A 53 4.76 3.89 15.33
N SER A 54 3.69 3.42 15.98
CA SER A 54 3.21 4.00 17.23
C SER A 54 4.23 3.85 18.37
N HIS A 55 5.07 2.81 18.35
CA HIS A 55 6.13 2.62 19.32
C HIS A 55 7.28 3.62 19.13
N HIS A 56 7.76 3.81 17.90
CA HIS A 56 8.91 4.67 17.62
C HIS A 56 8.54 6.17 17.46
N CYS A 57 7.31 6.45 17.03
CA CYS A 57 6.83 7.78 16.64
C CYS A 57 5.40 8.04 17.16
N PRO A 58 5.16 8.03 18.49
CA PRO A 58 3.81 8.01 19.08
C PRO A 58 2.95 9.25 18.78
N HIS A 59 3.56 10.40 18.48
CA HIS A 59 2.86 11.66 18.21
C HIS A 59 2.85 12.05 16.73
N THR A 60 3.49 11.25 15.87
CA THR A 60 3.54 11.54 14.44
C THR A 60 2.20 11.18 13.82
N PRO A 61 1.52 12.11 13.12
CA PRO A 61 0.25 11.82 12.47
C PRO A 61 0.42 10.74 11.40
N ILE A 62 -0.57 9.85 11.29
CA ILE A 62 -0.56 8.70 10.37
C ILE A 62 -1.67 8.89 9.35
N ILE A 63 -1.34 8.67 8.07
CA ILE A 63 -2.30 8.61 6.97
C ILE A 63 -2.27 7.18 6.40
N LEU A 64 -3.43 6.51 6.39
CA LEU A 64 -3.56 5.19 5.75
C LEU A 64 -3.85 5.37 4.26
N VAL A 65 -3.07 4.69 3.41
CA VAL A 65 -3.18 4.78 1.95
C VAL A 65 -3.45 3.40 1.37
N GLY A 66 -4.55 3.26 0.63
CA GLY A 66 -4.85 2.08 -0.18
C GLY A 66 -4.36 2.27 -1.61
N ASN A 67 -3.35 1.50 -2.01
CA ASN A 67 -2.78 1.55 -3.36
C ASN A 67 -3.46 0.57 -4.32
N LYS A 68 -3.10 0.64 -5.61
CA LYS A 68 -3.57 -0.25 -6.69
C LYS A 68 -5.10 -0.16 -6.95
N LEU A 69 -5.63 1.05 -6.90
CA LEU A 69 -7.06 1.31 -7.12
C LEU A 69 -7.53 0.82 -8.51
N ASP A 70 -6.64 0.89 -9.51
CA ASP A 70 -6.84 0.38 -10.86
C ASP A 70 -7.22 -1.11 -10.88
N LEU A 71 -6.73 -1.91 -9.93
CA LEU A 71 -7.03 -3.34 -9.83
C LEU A 71 -8.35 -3.65 -9.13
N ARG A 72 -9.05 -2.65 -8.57
CA ARG A 72 -10.29 -2.87 -7.80
C ARG A 72 -11.39 -3.52 -8.65
N GLY A 73 -11.48 -3.14 -9.93
CA GLY A 73 -12.46 -3.68 -10.88
C GLY A 73 -11.87 -4.74 -11.82
N ASP A 74 -10.59 -5.08 -11.68
CA ASP A 74 -9.95 -6.07 -12.54
C ASP A 74 -10.47 -7.47 -12.22
N GLN A 75 -11.12 -8.10 -13.19
CA GLN A 75 -11.80 -9.39 -13.00
C GLN A 75 -10.83 -10.47 -12.55
N VAL A 76 -9.60 -10.48 -13.08
CA VAL A 76 -8.56 -11.44 -12.68
C VAL A 76 -8.20 -11.28 -11.22
N THR A 77 -8.05 -10.05 -10.75
CA THR A 77 -7.77 -9.75 -9.34
C THR A 77 -8.97 -10.11 -8.45
N VAL A 78 -10.19 -9.80 -8.87
CA VAL A 78 -11.41 -10.15 -8.14
C VAL A 78 -11.57 -11.66 -7.98
N ASP A 79 -11.32 -12.43 -9.04
CA ASP A 79 -11.42 -13.89 -8.98
C ASP A 79 -10.34 -14.52 -8.10
N LYS A 80 -9.09 -14.02 -8.16
CA LYS A 80 -8.04 -14.41 -7.21
C LYS A 80 -8.38 -14.10 -5.76
N LEU A 81 -9.07 -12.99 -5.49
CA LEU A 81 -9.54 -12.68 -4.14
C LEU A 81 -10.63 -13.68 -3.70
N ARG A 82 -11.59 -13.97 -4.59
CA ARG A 82 -12.68 -14.94 -4.32
C ARG A 82 -12.16 -16.35 -4.03
N GLU A 83 -11.14 -16.82 -4.77
CA GLU A 83 -10.46 -18.10 -4.52
C GLU A 83 -9.88 -18.18 -3.10
N ARG A 84 -9.52 -17.03 -2.52
CA ARG A 84 -9.01 -16.90 -1.15
C ARG A 84 -10.09 -16.59 -0.12
N GLY A 85 -11.37 -16.59 -0.51
CA GLY A 85 -12.50 -16.20 0.35
C GLY A 85 -12.53 -14.72 0.70
N LEU A 86 -11.87 -13.86 -0.10
CA LEU A 86 -11.79 -12.42 0.10
C LEU A 86 -12.62 -11.67 -0.95
N ALA A 87 -12.95 -10.42 -0.64
CA ALA A 87 -13.58 -9.48 -1.56
C ALA A 87 -12.81 -8.15 -1.55
N PRO A 88 -12.89 -7.34 -2.62
CA PRO A 88 -12.35 -5.98 -2.61
C PRO A 88 -12.91 -5.17 -1.43
N ILE A 89 -12.05 -4.40 -0.77
CA ILE A 89 -12.50 -3.47 0.28
C ILE A 89 -13.34 -2.38 -0.37
N THR A 90 -14.60 -2.26 0.06
CA THR A 90 -15.52 -1.23 -0.39
C THR A 90 -15.23 0.09 0.33
N THR A 91 -15.34 1.20 -0.37
CA THR A 91 -15.44 2.51 0.26
C THR A 91 -16.80 2.60 0.97
N ALA A 92 -16.79 3.05 2.23
CA ALA A 92 -18.01 3.39 2.95
C ALA A 92 -18.69 4.61 2.33
#